data_AF-A0A315DVT8-F1
#
_entry.id   AF-A0A315DVT8-F1
#
_cell.length_a   1.000
_cell.length_b   1.000
_cell.length_c   1.000
_cell.angle_alpha   90.00
_cell.angle_beta   90.00
_cell.angle_gamma   90.00
#
_symmetry.space_group_name_H-M   'P 1'
#
loop_
_entity.id
_entity.type
_entity.pdbx_description
1 polymer ?
#
loop_
_entity_poly.entity_id
_entity_poly.type
_entity_poly.pdbx_seq_one_letter_code
_entity_poly.pdbx_strand_id
1 'polypeptide(L)'
;MTNDIQNETEHEHDELLDDEFVSISQCHALAAQHFLEAAKQHGLAAEAYDAGNLYETHRRGYLAYRNQLLATQYAEMAAIDEDDEEFEDESSEADGQ
;
A
#
# COMPACT_ATOMS: atom_id res chain seq x y z
N MET A 1 9.11 -41.31 -15.25
CA MET A 1 8.28 -40.30 -15.92
C MET A 1 7.75 -39.37 -14.85
N THR A 2 8.58 -38.43 -14.40
CA THR A 2 8.24 -37.52 -13.30
C THR A 2 9.11 -36.25 -13.42
N ASN A 3 9.08 -35.58 -14.57
CA ASN A 3 9.85 -34.35 -14.78
C ASN A 3 9.09 -33.28 -15.59
N ASP A 4 7.75 -33.35 -15.65
CA ASP A 4 6.95 -32.42 -16.46
C ASP A 4 5.88 -31.67 -15.65
N ILE A 5 5.93 -31.69 -14.31
CA ILE A 5 4.92 -31.02 -13.46
C ILE A 5 5.48 -29.77 -12.76
N GLN A 6 6.80 -29.56 -12.74
CA GLN A 6 7.38 -28.42 -12.02
C GLN A 6 7.43 -27.12 -12.84
N ASN A 7 7.34 -27.20 -14.18
CA ASN A 7 7.55 -26.03 -15.04
C ASN A 7 6.28 -25.21 -15.36
N GLU A 8 5.08 -25.74 -15.11
CA GLU A 8 3.82 -25.02 -15.38
C GLU A 8 3.41 -24.10 -14.21
N THR A 9 3.76 -24.47 -12.97
CA THR A 9 3.41 -23.69 -11.77
C THR A 9 4.22 -22.42 -11.56
N GLU A 10 5.46 -22.34 -12.07
CA GLU A 10 6.31 -21.15 -11.92
C GLU A 10 5.89 -20.05 -12.90
N HIS A 11 5.37 -20.39 -14.08
CA HIS A 11 4.94 -19.42 -15.09
C HIS A 11 3.56 -18.81 -14.80
N GLU A 12 2.63 -19.57 -14.21
CA GLU A 12 1.31 -19.04 -13.82
C GLU A 12 1.37 -18.10 -12.59
N HIS A 13 2.41 -18.21 -11.75
CA HIS A 13 2.61 -17.33 -10.60
C HIS A 13 3.23 -15.99 -11.00
N ASP A 14 4.02 -15.97 -12.08
CA ASP A 14 4.67 -14.76 -12.61
C ASP A 14 3.65 -13.85 -13.31
N GLU A 15 2.75 -14.43 -14.12
CA GLU A 15 1.69 -13.67 -14.82
C GLU A 15 0.58 -13.13 -13.90
N LEU A 16 0.39 -13.69 -12.70
CA LEU A 16 -0.58 -13.21 -11.69
C LEU A 16 -0.03 -12.08 -10.81
N LEU A 17 1.31 -11.97 -10.71
CA LEU A 17 1.97 -10.89 -9.98
C LEU A 17 2.10 -9.63 -10.84
N ASP A 18 2.19 -9.76 -12.17
CA ASP A 18 2.46 -8.65 -13.09
C ASP A 18 1.31 -7.63 -13.26
N ASP A 19 0.08 -7.93 -12.82
CA ASP A 19 -1.11 -7.07 -13.02
C ASP A 19 -1.60 -6.37 -11.73
N GLU A 20 -0.95 -6.58 -10.57
CA GLU A 20 -1.39 -6.04 -9.26
C GLU A 20 -0.28 -5.27 -8.48
N PHE A 21 0.83 -4.88 -9.11
CA PHE A 21 1.75 -3.94 -8.47
C PHE A 21 1.26 -2.50 -8.65
N VAL A 22 0.79 -1.90 -7.54
CA VAL A 22 0.50 -0.47 -7.45
C VAL A 22 1.84 0.27 -7.50
N SER A 23 2.10 1.05 -8.55
CA SER A 23 3.34 1.85 -8.65
C SER A 23 3.49 2.82 -7.47
N ILE A 24 4.72 3.20 -7.11
CA ILE A 24 5.02 4.21 -6.06
C ILE A 24 4.14 5.46 -6.19
N SER A 25 4.00 5.97 -7.42
CA SER A 25 3.17 7.16 -7.69
C SER A 25 1.69 6.94 -7.37
N GLN A 26 1.17 5.75 -7.67
CA GLN A 26 -0.20 5.36 -7.34
C GLN A 26 -0.35 5.09 -5.83
N CYS A 27 0.65 4.50 -5.17
CA CYS A 27 0.68 4.33 -3.71
C CYS A 27 0.57 5.69 -3.00
N HIS A 28 1.37 6.69 -3.39
CA HIS A 28 1.22 8.04 -2.84
C HIS A 28 -0.14 8.66 -3.13
N ALA A 29 -0.69 8.48 -4.34
CA ALA A 29 -2.01 8.99 -4.69
C ALA A 29 -3.13 8.34 -3.85
N LEU A 30 -3.07 7.03 -3.64
CA LEU A 30 -4.01 6.28 -2.81
C LEU A 30 -3.89 6.65 -1.34
N ALA A 31 -2.66 6.79 -0.84
CA ALA A 31 -2.39 7.27 0.52
C ALA A 31 -3.05 8.63 0.76
N ALA A 32 -2.83 9.58 -0.15
CA ALA A 32 -3.43 10.92 -0.07
C ALA A 32 -4.97 10.88 -0.11
N GLN A 33 -5.56 10.05 -0.97
CA GLN A 33 -7.02 9.87 -1.04
C GLN A 33 -7.59 9.33 0.28
N HIS A 34 -6.96 8.33 0.87
CA HIS A 34 -7.40 7.77 2.14
C HIS A 34 -7.21 8.76 3.30
N PHE A 35 -6.12 9.53 3.35
CA PHE A 35 -5.97 10.58 4.36
C PHE A 35 -7.06 11.65 4.24
N LEU A 36 -7.42 12.05 3.02
CA LEU A 36 -8.51 13.00 2.78
C LEU A 36 -9.86 12.46 3.27
N GLU A 37 -10.18 11.20 2.97
CA GLU A 37 -11.43 10.59 3.43
C GLU A 37 -11.42 10.40 4.96
N ALA A 38 -10.27 10.07 5.58
CA ALA A 38 -10.13 10.01 7.03
C ALA A 38 -10.43 11.38 7.67
N ALA A 39 -9.85 12.46 7.15
CA ALA A 39 -10.10 13.81 7.63
C ALA A 39 -11.58 14.19 7.52
N LYS A 40 -12.24 13.85 6.41
CA LYS A 40 -13.67 14.06 6.23
C LYS A 40 -14.51 13.28 7.23
N GLN A 41 -14.21 12.01 7.49
CA GLN A 41 -14.93 11.21 8.47
C GLN A 41 -14.73 11.76 9.90
N HIS A 42 -13.56 12.29 10.24
CA HIS A 42 -13.36 13.00 11.50
C HIS A 42 -14.21 14.27 11.61
N GLY A 43 -14.34 15.05 10.54
CA GLY A 43 -15.27 16.19 10.49
C GLY A 43 -16.71 15.78 10.76
N LEU A 44 -17.20 14.73 10.07
CA LEU A 44 -18.55 14.18 10.29
C LEU A 44 -18.75 13.63 11.71
N ALA A 45 -17.71 13.05 12.32
CA ALA A 45 -17.76 12.58 13.70
C ALA A 45 -17.96 13.75 14.68
N ALA A 46 -17.27 14.88 14.45
CA ALA A 46 -17.40 16.09 15.25
C ALA A 46 -18.81 16.69 15.10
N GLU A 47 -19.33 16.82 13.88
CA GLU A 47 -20.70 17.28 13.64
C GLU A 47 -21.75 16.40 14.34
N ALA A 48 -21.57 15.07 14.26
CA ALA A 48 -22.46 14.12 14.95
C ALA A 48 -22.38 14.26 16.48
N TYR A 49 -21.20 14.56 17.01
CA TYR A 49 -21.00 14.77 18.44
C TYR A 49 -21.70 16.04 18.92
N ASP A 50 -21.54 17.14 18.18
CA ASP A 50 -22.20 18.42 18.47
C ASP A 50 -23.74 18.29 18.40
N ALA A 51 -24.25 17.40 17.54
CA ALA A 51 -25.67 17.06 17.47
C ALA A 51 -26.15 16.08 18.56
N GLY A 52 -25.25 15.61 19.44
CA GLY A 52 -25.56 14.66 20.52
C GLY A 52 -25.72 13.21 20.07
N ASN A 53 -25.34 12.87 18.84
CA ASN A 53 -25.45 11.52 18.29
C ASN A 53 -24.16 10.70 18.49
N LEU A 54 -23.97 10.18 19.71
CA LEU A 54 -22.78 9.42 20.09
C LEU A 54 -22.54 8.16 19.25
N TYR A 55 -23.62 7.49 18.80
CA TYR A 55 -23.48 6.31 17.94
C TYR A 55 -22.80 6.69 16.61
N GLU A 56 -23.28 7.74 15.96
CA GLU A 56 -22.71 8.19 14.70
C GLU A 56 -21.31 8.79 14.89
N THR A 57 -21.05 9.50 15.98
CA THR A 57 -19.69 9.94 16.34
C THR A 57 -18.71 8.77 16.36
N HIS A 58 -19.04 7.69 17.07
CA HIS A 58 -18.16 6.53 17.20
C HIS A 58 -18.01 5.78 15.87
N ARG A 59 -19.11 5.60 15.14
CA ARG A 59 -19.10 4.95 13.83
C ARG A 59 -18.22 5.71 12.83
N ARG A 60 -18.33 7.04 12.79
CA ARG A 60 -17.51 7.89 11.92
C ARG A 60 -16.04 7.91 12.34
N GLY A 61 -15.77 7.97 13.64
CA GLY A 61 -14.41 7.85 14.17
C GLY A 61 -13.73 6.53 13.76
N TYR A 62 -14.46 5.41 13.80
CA TYR A 62 -13.96 4.12 13.31
C TYR A 62 -13.67 4.11 11.81
N LEU A 63 -14.55 4.70 10.99
CA LEU A 63 -14.31 4.83 9.54
C LEU A 63 -13.09 5.69 9.23
N ALA A 64 -12.85 6.75 10.01
CA ALA A 64 -11.67 7.58 9.88
C ALA A 64 -10.39 6.78 10.18
N TYR A 65 -10.37 6.05 11.29
CA TYR A 65 -9.27 5.16 11.65
C TYR A 65 -8.94 4.12 10.58
N ARG A 66 -9.96 3.49 9.98
CA ARG A 66 -9.75 2.53 8.87
C ARG A 66 -9.06 3.17 7.67
N ASN A 67 -9.49 4.38 7.29
CA ASN A 67 -8.84 5.09 6.19
C ASN A 67 -7.41 5.50 6.55
N GLN A 68 -7.15 5.93 7.79
CA GLN A 68 -5.80 6.22 8.24
C GLN A 68 -4.87 5.00 8.12
N LEU A 69 -5.32 3.81 8.52
CA LEU A 69 -4.53 2.58 8.37
C LEU A 69 -4.18 2.29 6.91
N LEU A 70 -5.16 2.36 6.01
CA LEU A 70 -4.93 2.15 4.58
C LEU A 70 -3.97 3.20 4.01
N ALA A 71 -4.15 4.46 4.41
CA ALA A 71 -3.29 5.54 3.98
C ALA A 71 -1.83 5.32 4.40
N THR A 72 -1.60 4.92 5.65
CA THR A 72 -0.27 4.58 6.16
C THR A 72 0.33 3.40 5.39
N GLN A 73 -0.46 2.36 5.13
CA GLN A 73 0.04 1.19 4.41
C GLN A 73 0.47 1.53 2.98
N TYR A 74 -0.30 2.32 2.24
CA TYR A 74 0.12 2.77 0.92
C TYR A 74 1.33 3.71 0.97
N ALA A 75 1.44 4.56 1.99
CA ALA A 75 2.62 5.40 2.18
C ALA A 75 3.88 4.58 2.51
N GLU A 76 3.73 3.49 3.26
CA GLU A 76 4.81 2.54 3.56
C GLU A 76 5.23 1.77 2.31
N MET A 77 4.28 1.27 1.51
CA MET A 77 4.58 0.61 0.22
C MET A 77 5.36 1.53 -0.72
N ALA A 78 4.99 2.80 -0.79
CA ALA A 78 5.72 3.79 -1.60
C ALA A 78 7.16 4.05 -1.11
N ALA A 79 7.43 3.83 0.18
CA ALA A 79 8.76 4.04 0.78
C ALA A 79 9.65 2.80 0.69
N ILE A 80 9.08 1.59 0.66
CA ILE A 80 9.84 0.33 0.57
C ILE A 80 10.55 0.19 -0.79
N ASP A 81 9.93 0.65 -1.89
CA ASP A 81 10.54 0.57 -3.22
C ASP A 81 11.78 1.50 -3.40
N GLU A 82 11.96 2.54 -2.56
CA GLU A 82 13.16 3.40 -2.61
C GLU A 82 14.40 2.72 -1.98
N ASP A 83 14.22 1.80 -1.03
CA ASP A 83 15.33 1.17 -0.28
C ASP A 83 15.97 -0.02 -1.03
N ASP A 84 15.27 -0.66 -1.98
CA ASP A 84 15.79 -1.80 -2.75
C ASP A 84 16.69 -1.37 -3.93
N GLU A 85 16.53 -0.14 -4.46
CA GLU A 85 17.39 0.39 -5.55
C GLU A 85 18.76 0.91 -5.05
N GLU A 86 18.95 1.19 -3.74
CA GLU A 86 20.23 1.65 -3.19
C GLU A 86 21.29 0.53 -3.03
N PHE A 87 20.94 -0.74 -3.30
CA PHE A 87 21.85 -1.90 -3.19
C PHE A 87 22.40 -2.42 -4.53
N GLU A 88 22.17 -1.72 -5.64
CA GLU A 88 22.77 -2.05 -6.94
C GLU A 88 23.71 -0.95 -7.45
N ASP A 89 24.74 -0.58 -6.66
CA ASP A 89 25.93 0.04 -7.24
C ASP A 89 27.23 -0.48 -6.59
N GLU A 90 28.20 -0.78 -7.46
CA GLU A 90 29.59 -1.22 -7.23
C GLU A 90 29.89 -2.66 -6.78
N SER A 91 29.65 -3.67 -7.64
CA SER A 91 30.67 -4.74 -7.80
C SER A 91 30.86 -5.28 -9.23
N SER A 92 30.56 -4.47 -10.26
CA SER A 92 31.00 -4.80 -11.62
C SER A 92 32.49 -4.47 -11.79
N GLU A 93 33.29 -5.53 -11.86
CA GLU A 93 34.51 -5.63 -12.66
C GLU A 93 35.67 -4.66 -12.35
N ALA A 94 36.59 -5.07 -11.48
CA ALA A 94 38.00 -4.79 -11.68
C ALA A 94 38.65 -6.01 -12.36
N ASP A 95 38.69 -5.92 -13.68
CA ASP A 95 39.42 -6.78 -14.62
C ASP A 95 40.94 -6.81 -14.32
N GLY A 96 41.60 -7.84 -14.83
CA GLY A 96 42.84 -8.40 -14.30
C GLY A 96 44.12 -7.57 -14.38
N GLN A 97 45.09 -8.00 -13.56
CA GLN A 97 46.54 -8.03 -13.84
C GLN A 97 47.24 -9.05 -12.94
#